data_AF-A0A7M3W4M9-F1
#
_entry.id   AF-A0A7M3W4M9-F1
#
_cell.length_a   1.000
_cell.length_b   1.000
_cell.length_c   1.000
_cell.angle_alpha   90.00
_cell.angle_beta   90.00
_cell.angle_gamma   90.00
#
_symmetry.space_group_name_H-M   'P 1'
#
loop_
_entity.id
_entity.type
_entity.pdbx_description
1 polymer ?
#
loop_
_entity_poly.entity_id
_entity_poly.type
_entity_poly.pdbx_seq_one_letter_code
_entity_poly.pdbx_strand_id
1 'polypeptide(L)'
;MVIDMSERRSTPAFAFVLLMLFSSTAPLLLSVSADGQDESSSSVAYDAGGIIIGDLDDFDPSSGSEYLFIHEDEPVVSATQFMRQAWIDEGRPGVEDMVIQPSMARSSARACTPHTVGDTLTVPISGGSIGVYVAKTTNSVAFLVQSGRTLSSTVLNNLASTWDSTIYPTMTTYYGKDYQDGRGLAPPDVDNNCQVQIVIYDIDGAYNTGGYFAPSFSTSREAVFVDYADITLSWGRSILAHELEHLLHNALDPYENLWIDEGNADVAIYLCFG
;
A
#
# COMPACT_ATOMS: atom_id res chain seq x y z
N MET A 1 -28.07 -41.86 -65.53
CA MET A 1 -28.26 -40.41 -65.43
C MET A 1 -28.10 -40.06 -63.96
N VAL A 2 -27.02 -39.35 -63.63
CA VAL A 2 -26.60 -39.06 -62.24
C VAL A 2 -27.59 -38.08 -61.62
N ILE A 3 -28.12 -38.42 -60.44
CA ILE A 3 -28.97 -37.53 -59.63
C ILE A 3 -28.03 -36.78 -58.69
N ASP A 4 -27.85 -35.49 -58.97
CA ASP A 4 -27.04 -34.58 -58.15
C ASP A 4 -27.87 -34.12 -56.94
N MET A 5 -27.40 -34.47 -55.75
CA MET A 5 -27.97 -34.06 -54.47
C MET A 5 -27.31 -32.75 -54.05
N SER A 6 -28.00 -31.62 -54.26
CA SER A 6 -27.58 -30.33 -53.70
C SER A 6 -27.95 -30.26 -52.21
N GLU A 7 -26.95 -30.42 -51.35
CA GLU A 7 -27.07 -30.20 -49.91
C GLU A 7 -26.84 -28.70 -49.60
N ARG A 8 -27.79 -28.06 -48.92
CA ARG A 8 -27.77 -26.63 -48.57
C ARG A 8 -26.80 -26.36 -47.42
N ARG A 9 -25.69 -25.68 -47.69
CA ARG A 9 -24.85 -25.06 -46.65
C ARG A 9 -25.51 -23.77 -46.15
N SER A 10 -25.94 -23.77 -44.89
CA SER A 10 -26.37 -22.59 -44.15
C SER A 10 -25.16 -21.71 -43.80
N THR A 11 -25.18 -20.44 -44.20
CA THR A 11 -24.12 -19.45 -44.00
C THR A 11 -24.42 -18.55 -42.79
N PRO A 12 -23.85 -18.80 -41.60
CA PRO A 12 -24.04 -17.97 -40.40
C PRO A 12 -23.38 -16.58 -40.50
N ALA A 13 -22.60 -16.31 -41.55
CA ALA A 13 -21.90 -15.05 -41.76
C ALA A 13 -22.84 -13.87 -42.08
N PHE A 14 -23.98 -14.12 -42.73
CA PHE A 14 -24.92 -13.05 -43.09
C PHE A 14 -25.65 -12.47 -41.87
N ALA A 15 -25.91 -13.28 -40.84
CA ALA A 15 -26.57 -12.82 -39.62
C ALA A 15 -25.68 -11.86 -38.81
N PHE A 16 -24.37 -12.11 -38.77
CA PHE A 16 -23.41 -11.25 -38.06
C PHE A 16 -23.18 -9.91 -38.75
N VAL A 17 -23.12 -9.88 -40.08
CA VAL A 17 -22.95 -8.63 -40.84
C VAL A 17 -24.19 -7.73 -40.70
N LEU A 18 -25.39 -8.32 -40.66
CA LEU A 18 -26.62 -7.54 -40.47
C LEU A 18 -26.67 -6.89 -39.07
N LEU A 19 -26.21 -7.59 -38.02
CA LEU A 19 -26.22 -7.06 -36.65
C LEU A 19 -25.26 -5.88 -36.46
N MET A 20 -24.10 -5.88 -37.12
CA MET A 20 -23.13 -4.77 -37.05
C MET A 20 -23.54 -3.54 -37.87
N LEU A 21 -24.40 -3.69 -38.89
CA LEU A 21 -24.92 -2.57 -39.67
C LEU A 21 -26.05 -1.82 -38.95
N PHE A 22 -26.73 -2.45 -37.99
CA PHE A 22 -27.79 -1.80 -37.19
C PHE A 22 -27.27 -1.00 -36.00
N SER A 23 -26.04 -1.22 -35.53
CA SER A 23 -25.47 -0.46 -34.40
C SER A 23 -24.81 0.86 -34.80
N SER A 24 -24.63 1.13 -36.10
CA SER A 24 -23.91 2.30 -36.61
C SER A 24 -24.80 3.49 -36.96
N THR A 25 -26.11 3.42 -36.69
CA THR A 25 -27.04 4.54 -36.95
C THR A 25 -27.99 4.81 -35.77
N ALA A 26 -27.50 5.55 -34.78
CA ALA A 26 -28.34 6.38 -33.91
C ALA A 26 -27.68 7.76 -33.70
N PRO A 27 -28.47 8.85 -33.66
CA PRO A 27 -28.03 10.14 -34.19
C PRO A 27 -27.49 11.13 -33.15
N LEU A 28 -26.62 11.99 -33.67
CA LEU A 28 -26.40 13.39 -33.29
C LEU A 28 -27.72 14.14 -32.96
N LEU A 29 -27.61 15.16 -32.09
CA LEU A 29 -28.58 16.18 -31.63
C LEU A 29 -28.95 15.95 -30.15
N LEU A 30 -28.51 16.77 -29.19
CA LEU A 30 -28.65 18.23 -29.14
C LEU A 30 -27.42 18.92 -28.53
N SER A 31 -26.85 19.87 -29.28
CA SER A 31 -26.04 20.96 -28.74
C SER A 31 -26.86 22.26 -28.77
N VAL A 32 -26.88 22.97 -27.65
CA VAL A 32 -27.23 24.39 -27.37
C VAL A 32 -27.60 24.40 -25.87
N SER A 33 -26.82 24.97 -24.96
CA SER A 33 -26.27 26.33 -24.98
C SER A 33 -24.89 26.38 -24.32
N ALA A 34 -24.02 27.21 -24.89
CA ALA A 34 -22.79 27.64 -24.24
C ALA A 34 -23.13 28.58 -23.07
N ASP A 35 -22.64 28.25 -21.88
CA ASP A 35 -21.93 29.25 -21.07
C ASP A 35 -20.84 28.52 -20.28
N GLY A 36 -19.65 29.11 -20.25
CA GLY A 36 -18.42 28.44 -19.86
C GLY A 36 -18.38 28.07 -18.38
N GLN A 37 -18.01 26.83 -18.08
CA GLN A 37 -17.32 26.47 -16.86
C GLN A 37 -16.48 25.23 -17.10
N ASP A 38 -15.19 25.35 -16.82
CA ASP A 38 -14.22 24.27 -16.80
C ASP A 38 -14.72 23.14 -15.89
N GLU A 39 -15.22 22.04 -16.46
CA GLU A 39 -15.38 20.79 -15.72
C GLU A 39 -14.01 20.12 -15.62
N SER A 40 -13.22 20.58 -14.65
CA SER A 40 -12.25 19.71 -14.00
C SER A 40 -13.01 18.53 -13.44
N SER A 41 -12.77 17.31 -13.93
CA SER A 41 -13.19 16.09 -13.26
C SER A 41 -12.46 16.03 -11.92
N SER A 42 -13.05 16.60 -10.88
CA SER A 42 -12.57 16.44 -9.51
C SER A 42 -12.82 14.98 -9.11
N SER A 43 -11.81 14.14 -9.25
CA SER A 43 -11.75 12.86 -8.54
C SER A 43 -11.93 13.19 -7.06
N VAL A 44 -13.10 12.87 -6.51
CA VAL A 44 -13.35 13.07 -5.08
C VAL A 44 -12.36 12.19 -4.34
N ALA A 45 -11.46 12.79 -3.57
CA ALA A 45 -10.46 12.07 -2.82
C ALA A 45 -11.15 11.05 -1.90
N TYR A 46 -10.72 9.80 -1.98
CA TYR A 46 -11.25 8.73 -1.15
C TYR A 46 -10.71 8.88 0.28
N ASP A 47 -11.59 8.91 1.28
CA ASP A 47 -11.18 8.88 2.69
C ASP A 47 -10.74 7.46 3.04
N ALA A 48 -9.44 7.31 3.34
CA ALA A 48 -8.83 6.05 3.68
C ALA A 48 -9.40 5.45 4.98
N GLY A 49 -10.00 6.28 5.85
CA GLY A 49 -10.46 5.86 7.18
C GLY A 49 -9.31 5.39 8.07
N GLY A 50 -9.63 4.94 9.28
CA GLY A 50 -8.66 4.55 10.32
C GLY A 50 -8.26 5.71 11.24
N ILE A 51 -7.59 5.38 12.33
CA ILE A 51 -7.13 6.34 13.34
C ILE A 51 -5.66 6.06 13.62
N ILE A 52 -4.84 7.12 13.64
CA ILE A 52 -3.47 7.05 14.16
C ILE A 52 -3.48 7.60 15.58
N ILE A 53 -2.90 6.82 16.49
CA ILE A 53 -2.67 7.17 17.90
C ILE A 53 -1.18 7.39 18.09
N GLY A 54 -0.83 8.51 18.71
CA GLY A 54 0.52 9.08 18.73
C GLY A 54 0.58 10.30 17.80
N ASP A 55 1.21 11.37 18.28
CA ASP A 55 1.46 12.59 17.52
C ASP A 55 2.98 12.81 17.44
N LEU A 56 3.54 12.92 16.23
CA LEU A 56 4.97 13.09 16.03
C LEU A 56 5.44 14.47 16.52
N ASP A 57 4.54 15.44 16.71
CA ASP A 57 4.88 16.70 17.37
C ASP A 57 5.33 16.50 18.84
N ASP A 58 4.94 15.38 19.47
CA ASP A 58 5.35 14.98 20.82
C ASP A 58 6.56 14.02 20.83
N PHE A 59 7.06 13.61 19.66
CA PHE A 59 8.18 12.68 19.55
C PHE A 59 9.52 13.42 19.65
N ASP A 60 10.44 12.91 20.48
CA ASP A 60 11.83 13.36 20.55
C ASP A 60 12.73 12.38 19.80
N PRO A 61 13.26 12.73 18.61
CA PRO A 61 14.12 11.84 17.82
C PRO A 61 15.37 11.36 18.56
N SER A 62 15.85 12.10 19.57
CA SER A 62 17.00 11.66 20.38
C SER A 62 16.71 10.45 21.26
N SER A 63 15.42 10.13 21.43
CA SER A 63 14.94 8.93 22.12
C SER A 63 14.45 7.84 21.17
N GLY A 64 14.48 8.08 19.86
CA GLY A 64 14.10 7.13 18.83
C GLY A 64 15.07 5.95 18.70
N SER A 65 14.60 4.88 18.08
CA SER A 65 15.44 3.72 17.79
C SER A 65 16.19 3.94 16.49
N GLU A 66 17.52 4.06 16.55
CA GLU A 66 18.37 4.23 15.36
C GLU A 66 18.35 2.98 14.48
N TYR A 67 18.21 3.15 13.17
CA TYR A 67 18.33 2.06 12.21
C TYR A 67 19.80 1.59 12.14
N LEU A 68 20.12 0.39 12.65
CA LEU A 68 21.51 -0.03 12.92
C LEU A 68 22.43 -0.15 11.69
N PHE A 69 21.86 -0.27 10.48
CA PHE A 69 22.60 -0.41 9.23
C PHE A 69 22.69 0.88 8.42
N ILE A 70 22.31 2.01 9.01
CA ILE A 70 22.54 3.35 8.46
C ILE A 70 23.78 3.91 9.15
N HIS A 71 24.80 4.27 8.36
CA HIS A 71 26.09 4.74 8.88
C HIS A 71 26.34 6.16 8.39
N GLU A 72 25.57 7.09 8.92
CA GLU A 72 25.66 8.53 8.62
C GLU A 72 26.10 9.30 9.87
N ASP A 73 26.65 10.50 9.69
CA ASP A 73 27.10 11.34 10.81
C ASP A 73 25.91 11.86 11.66
N GLU A 74 24.76 12.06 11.02
CA GLU A 74 23.50 12.40 11.67
C GLU A 74 22.61 11.13 11.74
N PRO A 75 22.08 10.79 12.93
CA PRO A 75 21.32 9.57 13.10
C PRO A 75 19.96 9.65 12.40
N VAL A 76 19.50 8.50 11.92
CA VAL A 76 18.15 8.31 11.41
C VAL A 76 17.49 7.26 12.30
N VAL A 77 16.32 7.60 12.83
CA VAL A 77 15.60 6.82 13.83
C VAL A 77 14.19 6.48 13.37
N SER A 78 13.69 5.33 13.82
CA SER A 78 12.28 4.96 13.73
C SER A 78 11.50 5.60 14.89
N ALA A 79 10.32 6.12 14.56
CA ALA A 79 9.34 6.57 15.55
C ALA A 79 8.38 5.43 15.99
N THR A 80 8.55 4.20 15.52
CA THR A 80 7.61 3.10 15.79
C THR A 80 7.44 2.78 17.28
N GLN A 81 8.52 2.73 18.07
CA GLN A 81 8.38 2.53 19.53
C GLN A 81 7.49 3.60 20.19
N PHE A 82 7.61 4.86 19.76
CA PHE A 82 6.79 5.95 20.28
C PHE A 82 5.32 5.75 19.90
N MET A 83 5.04 5.46 18.62
CA MET A 83 3.68 5.18 18.14
C MET A 83 3.07 3.98 18.86
N ARG A 84 3.86 2.93 19.09
CA ARG A 84 3.45 1.73 19.81
C ARG A 84 3.16 2.04 21.27
N GLN A 85 4.02 2.80 21.95
CA GLN A 85 3.80 3.19 23.35
C GLN A 85 2.52 4.03 23.50
N ALA A 86 2.28 5.00 22.62
CA ALA A 86 1.05 5.79 22.63
C ALA A 86 -0.20 4.91 22.45
N TRP A 87 -0.15 3.93 21.53
CA TRP A 87 -1.24 2.97 21.34
C TRP A 87 -1.45 2.05 22.56
N ILE A 88 -0.37 1.67 23.26
CA ILE A 88 -0.42 0.90 24.51
C ILE A 88 -1.10 1.70 25.62
N ASP A 89 -0.74 2.96 25.76
CA ASP A 89 -1.24 3.86 26.80
C ASP A 89 -2.74 4.13 26.65
N GLU A 90 -3.25 4.15 25.42
CA GLU A 90 -4.68 4.19 25.09
C GLU A 90 -5.41 2.84 25.25
N GLY A 91 -4.73 1.81 25.75
CA GLY A 91 -5.33 0.50 26.02
C GLY A 91 -5.44 -0.40 24.79
N ARG A 92 -4.61 -0.18 23.76
CA ARG A 92 -4.49 -1.02 22.55
C ARG A 92 -5.81 -1.18 21.78
N PRO A 93 -6.50 -0.10 21.41
CA PRO A 93 -7.76 -0.20 20.67
C PRO A 93 -7.59 -1.01 19.37
N GLY A 94 -8.50 -1.95 19.14
CA GLY A 94 -8.56 -2.77 17.94
C GLY A 94 -7.64 -4.00 17.93
N VAL A 95 -6.89 -4.25 19.01
CA VAL A 95 -5.94 -5.38 19.08
C VAL A 95 -6.61 -6.75 18.89
N GLU A 96 -7.86 -6.89 19.30
CA GLU A 96 -8.64 -8.12 19.16
C GLU A 96 -8.92 -8.48 17.70
N ASP A 97 -8.97 -7.48 16.82
CA ASP A 97 -9.22 -7.65 15.38
C ASP A 97 -7.93 -7.92 14.59
N MET A 98 -6.75 -7.62 15.16
CA MET A 98 -5.45 -7.84 14.51
C MET A 98 -5.03 -9.32 14.53
N VAL A 99 -5.42 -10.06 15.57
CA VAL A 99 -5.07 -11.48 15.71
C VAL A 99 -6.03 -12.33 14.86
N ILE A 100 -5.71 -12.46 13.57
CA ILE A 100 -6.53 -13.28 12.66
C ILE A 100 -6.42 -14.75 13.05
N GLN A 101 -7.51 -15.31 13.60
CA GLN A 101 -7.64 -16.75 13.81
C GLN A 101 -7.75 -17.47 12.46
N PRO A 102 -7.07 -18.62 12.27
CA PRO A 102 -7.18 -19.39 11.04
C PRO A 102 -8.62 -19.88 10.85
N SER A 103 -9.29 -19.33 9.83
CA SER A 103 -10.62 -19.78 9.43
C SER A 103 -10.49 -21.04 8.56
N MET A 104 -11.04 -22.16 9.01
CA MET A 104 -11.05 -23.46 8.29
C MET A 104 -11.84 -23.46 6.96
N ALA A 105 -12.40 -22.32 6.54
CA ALA A 105 -13.06 -22.20 5.25
C ALA A 105 -12.03 -22.03 4.14
N ARG A 106 -11.97 -22.98 3.21
CA ARG A 106 -11.22 -22.82 1.94
C ARG A 106 -11.84 -21.67 1.17
N SER A 107 -11.31 -20.46 1.34
CA SER A 107 -11.76 -19.32 0.58
C SER A 107 -11.32 -19.51 -0.87
N SER A 108 -12.25 -19.35 -1.81
CA SER A 108 -11.89 -19.13 -3.21
C SER A 108 -10.98 -17.91 -3.28
N ALA A 109 -9.92 -17.95 -4.11
CA ALA A 109 -8.98 -16.85 -4.30
C ALA A 109 -9.69 -15.48 -4.22
N ARG A 110 -9.40 -14.73 -3.15
CA ARG A 110 -10.08 -13.45 -2.86
C ARG A 110 -9.80 -12.49 -4.02
N ALA A 111 -10.85 -11.87 -4.55
CA ALA A 111 -10.70 -10.87 -5.59
C ALA A 111 -10.27 -9.54 -4.96
N CYS A 112 -8.97 -9.26 -5.00
CA CYS A 112 -8.37 -8.01 -4.54
C CYS A 112 -8.89 -6.83 -5.36
N THR A 113 -9.03 -5.67 -4.71
CA THR A 113 -9.31 -4.37 -5.35
C THR A 113 -8.10 -3.45 -5.17
N PRO A 114 -7.02 -3.66 -5.93
CA PRO A 114 -5.77 -2.93 -5.75
C PRO A 114 -5.92 -1.45 -6.14
N HIS A 115 -5.06 -0.62 -5.55
CA HIS A 115 -4.90 0.76 -5.98
C HIS A 115 -4.32 0.83 -7.40
N THR A 116 -4.70 1.88 -8.11
CA THR A 116 -4.18 2.21 -9.43
C THR A 116 -3.38 3.50 -9.40
N VAL A 117 -2.35 3.59 -10.26
CA VAL A 117 -1.54 4.81 -10.36
C VAL A 117 -2.42 5.98 -10.75
N GLY A 118 -2.36 7.06 -9.98
CA GLY A 118 -3.20 8.25 -10.14
C GLY A 118 -4.41 8.30 -9.21
N ASP A 119 -4.72 7.23 -8.46
CA ASP A 119 -5.73 7.29 -7.39
C ASP A 119 -5.36 8.38 -6.39
N THR A 120 -6.36 9.08 -5.86
CA THR A 120 -6.19 10.14 -4.84
C THR A 120 -6.92 9.78 -3.57
N LEU A 121 -6.27 9.93 -2.42
CA LEU A 121 -6.79 9.56 -1.12
C LEU A 121 -6.55 10.68 -0.09
N THR A 122 -7.33 10.66 0.98
CA THR A 122 -7.00 11.34 2.25
C THR A 122 -6.60 10.26 3.24
N VAL A 123 -5.37 10.31 3.73
CA VAL A 123 -4.81 9.30 4.64
C VAL A 123 -4.57 9.94 6.01
N PRO A 124 -5.07 9.34 7.11
CA PRO A 124 -4.68 9.72 8.46
C PRO A 124 -3.17 9.56 8.66
N ILE A 125 -2.55 10.56 9.26
CA ILE A 125 -1.14 10.54 9.68
C ILE A 125 -1.07 10.89 11.16
N SER A 126 0.12 10.72 11.74
CA SER A 126 0.41 11.25 13.07
C SER A 126 0.11 12.77 13.10
N GLY A 127 -0.74 13.20 14.04
CA GLY A 127 -1.17 14.61 14.18
C GLY A 127 -2.24 15.11 13.19
N GLY A 128 -2.78 14.27 12.29
CA GLY A 128 -3.86 14.72 11.39
C GLY A 128 -4.16 13.83 10.18
N SER A 129 -4.35 14.45 9.02
CA SER A 129 -4.60 13.76 7.76
C SER A 129 -4.07 14.57 6.58
N ILE A 130 -3.60 13.88 5.55
CA ILE A 130 -3.03 14.50 4.35
C ILE A 130 -3.68 13.95 3.08
N GLY A 131 -3.72 14.79 2.06
CA GLY A 131 -4.04 14.33 0.71
C GLY A 131 -2.82 13.64 0.09
N VAL A 132 -3.00 12.46 -0.50
CA VAL A 132 -1.97 11.69 -1.19
C VAL A 132 -2.47 11.24 -2.57
N TYR A 133 -1.54 10.89 -3.44
CA TYR A 133 -1.82 10.21 -4.70
C TYR A 133 -0.96 8.97 -4.85
N VAL A 134 -1.49 7.94 -5.52
CA VAL A 134 -0.76 6.70 -5.79
C VAL A 134 0.21 6.95 -6.95
N ALA A 135 1.50 7.04 -6.63
CA ALA A 135 2.56 7.37 -7.59
C ALA A 135 3.08 6.14 -8.35
N LYS A 136 3.05 4.96 -7.72
CA LYS A 136 3.52 3.70 -8.29
C LYS A 136 2.87 2.53 -7.59
N THR A 137 2.59 1.46 -8.33
CA THR A 137 2.10 0.19 -7.75
C THR A 137 2.86 -1.01 -8.32
N THR A 138 2.84 -2.10 -7.56
CA THR A 138 3.14 -3.48 -8.01
C THR A 138 1.97 -4.38 -7.60
N ASN A 139 2.14 -5.71 -7.67
CA ASN A 139 1.12 -6.64 -7.19
C ASN A 139 0.97 -6.62 -5.66
N SER A 140 1.98 -6.15 -4.91
CA SER A 140 2.00 -6.24 -3.44
C SER A 140 2.27 -4.91 -2.72
N VAL A 141 2.47 -3.82 -3.45
CA VAL A 141 2.68 -2.49 -2.85
C VAL A 141 2.04 -1.37 -3.66
N ALA A 142 1.58 -0.34 -2.96
CA ALA A 142 1.23 0.95 -3.50
C ALA A 142 2.06 2.03 -2.79
N PHE A 143 2.80 2.84 -3.57
CA PHE A 143 3.53 4.00 -3.09
C PHE A 143 2.63 5.23 -3.18
N LEU A 144 2.15 5.70 -2.04
CA LEU A 144 1.25 6.85 -1.89
C LEU A 144 2.12 8.06 -1.52
N VAL A 145 2.19 9.05 -2.40
CA VAL A 145 3.01 10.25 -2.20
C VAL A 145 2.10 11.42 -1.83
N GLN A 146 2.50 12.22 -0.85
CA GLN A 146 1.82 13.45 -0.46
C GLN A 146 1.53 14.35 -1.67
N SER A 147 0.31 14.85 -1.74
CA SER A 147 -0.12 15.79 -2.77
C SER A 147 0.74 17.05 -2.72
N GLY A 148 1.27 17.46 -3.88
CA GLY A 148 2.22 18.57 -4.00
C GLY A 148 3.69 18.15 -3.95
N ARG A 149 3.99 16.91 -3.56
CA ARG A 149 5.32 16.30 -3.70
C ARG A 149 5.41 15.43 -4.95
N THR A 150 6.63 15.14 -5.40
CA THR A 150 6.83 14.30 -6.60
C THR A 150 8.14 13.55 -6.54
N LEU A 151 8.06 12.23 -6.64
CA LEU A 151 9.22 11.38 -6.85
C LEU A 151 9.44 11.12 -8.34
N SER A 152 10.70 11.09 -8.77
CA SER A 152 11.03 10.78 -10.16
C SER A 152 10.64 9.34 -10.51
N SER A 153 10.31 9.09 -11.77
CA SER A 153 10.00 7.73 -12.25
C SER A 153 11.16 6.75 -12.04
N THR A 154 12.41 7.24 -12.09
CA THR A 154 13.60 6.43 -11.81
C THR A 154 13.62 5.97 -10.36
N VAL A 155 13.37 6.87 -9.40
CA VAL A 155 13.28 6.54 -7.97
C VAL A 155 12.15 5.54 -7.73
N LEU A 156 10.95 5.82 -8.23
CA LEU A 156 9.79 4.95 -8.05
C LEU A 156 10.00 3.54 -8.65
N ASN A 157 10.64 3.45 -9.83
CA ASN A 157 10.95 2.16 -10.44
C ASN A 157 12.02 1.39 -9.65
N ASN A 158 13.02 2.08 -9.11
CA ASN A 158 14.04 1.45 -8.28
C ASN A 158 13.45 0.94 -6.95
N LEU A 159 12.58 1.72 -6.31
CA LEU A 159 11.87 1.32 -5.09
C LEU A 159 10.98 0.10 -5.35
N ALA A 160 10.13 0.16 -6.38
CA ALA A 160 9.27 -0.95 -6.77
C ALA A 160 10.06 -2.21 -7.13
N SER A 161 11.17 -2.06 -7.87
CA SER A 161 12.04 -3.20 -8.21
C SER A 161 12.67 -3.81 -6.95
N THR A 162 13.20 -2.99 -6.03
CA THR A 162 13.80 -3.48 -4.78
C THR A 162 12.74 -4.16 -3.91
N TRP A 163 11.54 -3.61 -3.87
CA TRP A 163 10.42 -4.18 -3.14
C TRP A 163 10.09 -5.59 -3.63
N ASP A 164 9.84 -5.75 -4.93
CA ASP A 164 9.43 -7.02 -5.52
C ASP A 164 10.57 -8.06 -5.52
N SER A 165 11.83 -7.64 -5.68
CA SER A 165 12.97 -8.56 -5.79
C SER A 165 13.60 -8.95 -4.45
N THR A 166 13.42 -8.13 -3.42
CA THR A 166 14.18 -8.25 -2.17
C THR A 166 13.30 -8.09 -0.95
N ILE A 167 12.73 -6.90 -0.71
CA ILE A 167 12.05 -6.59 0.56
C ILE A 167 10.85 -7.51 0.76
N TYR A 168 9.87 -7.49 -0.15
CA TYR A 168 8.65 -8.27 0.00
C TYR A 168 8.89 -9.78 0.12
N PRO A 169 9.63 -10.46 -0.79
CA PRO A 169 9.84 -11.90 -0.68
C PRO A 169 10.65 -12.29 0.58
N THR A 170 11.64 -11.50 0.99
CA THR A 170 12.39 -11.78 2.23
C THR A 170 11.49 -11.62 3.45
N MET A 171 10.80 -10.47 3.57
CA MET A 171 9.97 -10.16 4.74
C MET A 171 8.80 -11.13 4.89
N THR A 172 8.13 -11.49 3.80
CA THR A 172 7.05 -12.48 3.86
C THR A 172 7.54 -13.90 4.13
N THR A 173 8.79 -14.25 3.76
CA THR A 173 9.36 -15.57 4.09
C THR A 173 9.63 -15.71 5.58
N TYR A 174 10.15 -14.65 6.23
CA TYR A 174 10.55 -14.70 7.64
C TYR A 174 9.42 -14.32 8.61
N TYR A 175 8.59 -13.34 8.25
CA TYR A 175 7.59 -12.73 9.13
C TYR A 175 6.16 -12.81 8.56
N GLY A 176 5.99 -13.28 7.33
CA GLY A 176 4.66 -13.44 6.73
C GLY A 176 3.88 -14.60 7.32
N LYS A 177 2.55 -14.55 7.16
CA LYS A 177 1.62 -15.60 7.60
C LYS A 177 0.75 -16.05 6.44
N ASP A 178 0.42 -17.33 6.44
CA ASP A 178 -0.62 -17.85 5.56
C ASP A 178 -1.99 -17.62 6.19
N TYR A 179 -2.73 -16.66 5.64
CA TYR A 179 -4.09 -16.32 6.06
C TYR A 179 -5.17 -17.21 5.41
N GLN A 180 -4.76 -18.22 4.63
CA GLN A 180 -5.64 -19.17 3.93
C GLN A 180 -6.57 -18.48 2.90
N ASP A 181 -6.09 -17.37 2.33
CA ASP A 181 -6.75 -16.54 1.32
C ASP A 181 -6.25 -16.78 -0.12
N GLY A 182 -5.26 -17.66 -0.28
CA GLY A 182 -4.64 -18.01 -1.55
C GLY A 182 -3.41 -17.18 -1.93
N ARG A 183 -2.98 -16.21 -1.11
CA ARG A 183 -1.78 -15.39 -1.35
C ARG A 183 -0.48 -16.04 -0.84
N GLY A 184 -0.59 -17.12 -0.07
CA GLY A 184 0.56 -17.77 0.58
C GLY A 184 1.00 -16.99 1.82
N LEU A 185 2.31 -16.98 2.11
CA LEU A 185 2.86 -16.11 3.14
C LEU A 185 2.76 -14.65 2.67
N ALA A 186 1.97 -13.86 3.37
CA ALA A 186 1.68 -12.48 2.99
C ALA A 186 1.52 -11.59 4.24
N PRO A 187 1.45 -10.26 4.06
CA PRO A 187 0.81 -9.37 5.03
C PRO A 187 -0.68 -9.71 5.19
N PRO A 188 -1.33 -9.25 6.28
CA PRO A 188 -2.79 -9.26 6.35
C PRO A 188 -3.41 -8.47 5.17
N ASP A 189 -4.72 -8.57 5.01
CA ASP A 189 -5.46 -7.85 3.95
C ASP A 189 -6.81 -7.40 4.49
N VAL A 190 -6.76 -6.41 5.36
CA VAL A 190 -7.91 -5.86 6.06
C VAL A 190 -8.77 -5.01 5.12
N ASP A 191 -8.15 -4.29 4.19
CA ASP A 191 -8.83 -3.37 3.26
C ASP A 191 -9.16 -4.00 1.88
N ASN A 192 -8.81 -5.27 1.66
CA ASN A 192 -9.08 -6.03 0.44
C ASN A 192 -8.38 -5.46 -0.81
N ASN A 193 -7.31 -4.68 -0.67
CA ASN A 193 -6.52 -4.20 -1.82
C ASN A 193 -5.30 -5.09 -2.16
N CYS A 194 -4.93 -6.01 -1.26
CA CYS A 194 -3.79 -6.92 -1.37
C CYS A 194 -2.42 -6.25 -1.58
N GLN A 195 -2.29 -4.98 -1.22
CA GLN A 195 -1.08 -4.17 -1.34
C GLN A 195 -0.74 -3.54 0.01
N VAL A 196 0.54 -3.60 0.40
CA VAL A 196 1.03 -2.73 1.46
C VAL A 196 1.05 -1.29 0.95
N GLN A 197 0.58 -0.34 1.75
CA GLN A 197 0.60 1.09 1.44
C GLN A 197 1.84 1.72 2.05
N ILE A 198 2.75 2.21 1.21
CA ILE A 198 3.89 3.03 1.63
C ILE A 198 3.45 4.49 1.52
N VAL A 199 3.17 5.11 2.66
CA VAL A 199 2.74 6.51 2.73
C VAL A 199 3.97 7.38 2.90
N ILE A 200 4.27 8.16 1.86
CA ILE A 200 5.46 9.01 1.76
C ILE A 200 5.03 10.47 1.89
N TYR A 201 5.43 11.13 2.97
CA TYR A 201 5.08 12.52 3.24
C TYR A 201 6.19 13.24 4.00
N ASP A 202 6.13 14.57 4.06
CA ASP A 202 7.11 15.37 4.80
C ASP A 202 6.95 15.17 6.31
N ILE A 203 7.99 14.68 6.98
CA ILE A 203 8.04 14.55 8.44
C ILE A 203 8.90 15.68 9.03
N ASP A 204 10.22 15.60 8.92
CA ASP A 204 11.16 16.56 9.53
C ASP A 204 12.35 16.94 8.63
N GLY A 205 12.38 16.46 7.39
CA GLY A 205 13.46 16.66 6.45
C GLY A 205 14.39 15.46 6.40
N ALA A 206 15.60 15.62 5.87
CA ALA A 206 16.55 14.50 5.89
C ALA A 206 17.04 14.24 7.32
N TYR A 207 17.27 12.97 7.65
CA TYR A 207 17.71 12.50 8.98
C TYR A 207 16.65 12.65 10.07
N ASN A 208 17.01 12.37 11.33
CA ASN A 208 16.06 12.28 12.45
C ASN A 208 14.99 11.23 12.16
N THR A 209 13.73 11.60 11.92
CA THR A 209 12.62 10.65 11.83
C THR A 209 12.51 10.07 10.42
N GLY A 210 13.09 8.88 10.21
CA GLY A 210 13.03 8.23 8.90
C GLY A 210 11.65 7.67 8.56
N GLY A 211 10.92 7.16 9.54
CA GLY A 211 9.61 6.57 9.33
C GLY A 211 8.98 6.01 10.60
N TYR A 212 7.79 5.44 10.43
CA TYR A 212 7.09 4.71 11.49
C TYR A 212 6.05 3.74 10.94
N PHE A 213 5.72 2.78 11.78
CA PHE A 213 4.54 1.96 11.74
C PHE A 213 3.59 2.38 12.88
N ALA A 214 2.29 2.47 12.57
CA ALA A 214 1.25 2.82 13.54
C ALA A 214 0.32 1.62 13.80
N PRO A 215 0.45 0.91 14.94
CA PRO A 215 -0.39 -0.26 15.23
C PRO A 215 -1.89 0.06 15.24
N SER A 216 -2.26 1.25 15.71
CA SER A 216 -3.65 1.75 15.71
C SER A 216 -4.30 1.75 14.32
N PHE A 217 -3.50 1.87 13.26
CA PHE A 217 -3.97 1.90 11.88
C PHE A 217 -4.16 0.49 11.26
N SER A 218 -3.56 -0.54 11.87
CA SER A 218 -3.54 -1.90 11.33
C SER A 218 -4.90 -2.61 11.28
N THR A 219 -5.90 -2.10 12.01
CA THR A 219 -7.29 -2.58 11.90
C THR A 219 -8.04 -2.03 10.70
N SER A 220 -7.43 -1.08 9.99
CA SER A 220 -8.02 -0.45 8.82
C SER A 220 -7.21 -0.75 7.57
N ARG A 221 -5.87 -0.75 7.65
CA ARG A 221 -4.97 -0.87 6.50
C ARG A 221 -3.61 -1.44 6.86
N GLU A 222 -2.99 -2.09 5.87
CA GLU A 222 -1.58 -2.43 5.87
C GLU A 222 -0.75 -1.25 5.38
N ALA A 223 -0.40 -0.30 6.26
CA ALA A 223 0.40 0.86 5.88
C ALA A 223 1.62 1.07 6.77
N VAL A 224 2.69 1.57 6.14
CA VAL A 224 3.89 2.10 6.80
C VAL A 224 4.16 3.51 6.28
N PHE A 225 4.77 4.34 7.12
CA PHE A 225 4.96 5.76 6.87
C PHE A 225 6.45 6.06 6.79
N VAL A 226 6.86 6.84 5.80
CA VAL A 226 8.28 7.16 5.57
C VAL A 226 8.41 8.62 5.21
N ASP A 227 9.46 9.26 5.74
CA ASP A 227 9.78 10.64 5.38
C ASP A 227 10.15 10.77 3.90
N TYR A 228 9.61 11.81 3.28
CA TYR A 228 9.81 12.11 1.87
C TYR A 228 11.27 12.46 1.53
N ALA A 229 12.01 13.09 2.43
CA ALA A 229 13.42 13.41 2.19
C ALA A 229 14.29 12.15 2.30
N ASP A 230 13.98 11.25 3.23
CA ASP A 230 14.78 10.04 3.48
C ASP A 230 14.52 8.89 2.50
N ILE A 231 13.29 8.71 2.00
CA ILE A 231 12.95 7.58 1.11
C ILE A 231 13.81 7.52 -0.17
N THR A 232 14.38 8.65 -0.58
CA THR A 232 15.21 8.76 -1.80
C THR A 232 16.70 8.56 -1.56
N LEU A 233 17.13 8.54 -0.31
CA LEU A 233 18.52 8.40 0.10
C LEU A 233 18.95 6.94 0.07
N SER A 234 20.26 6.69 0.24
CA SER A 234 20.84 5.34 0.18
C SER A 234 20.20 4.38 1.16
N TRP A 235 19.68 4.88 2.28
CA TRP A 235 19.05 4.11 3.34
C TRP A 235 17.53 4.00 3.27
N GLY A 236 16.85 4.67 2.33
CA GLY A 236 15.38 4.64 2.26
C GLY A 236 14.80 3.22 2.14
N ARG A 237 15.55 2.30 1.53
CA ARG A 237 15.18 0.87 1.43
C ARG A 237 15.29 0.14 2.77
N SER A 238 16.24 0.53 3.62
CA SER A 238 16.41 -0.02 4.96
C SER A 238 15.22 0.36 5.84
N ILE A 239 14.78 1.63 5.78
CA ILE A 239 13.56 2.09 6.46
C ILE A 239 12.36 1.23 6.03
N LEU A 240 12.17 1.01 4.72
CA LEU A 240 11.06 0.18 4.24
C LEU A 240 11.09 -1.26 4.77
N ALA A 241 12.27 -1.89 4.86
CA ALA A 241 12.41 -3.24 5.40
C ALA A 241 12.09 -3.29 6.90
N HIS A 242 12.60 -2.30 7.65
CA HIS A 242 12.38 -2.13 9.09
C HIS A 242 10.90 -1.93 9.40
N GLU A 243 10.26 -0.94 8.78
CA GLU A 243 8.85 -0.64 9.08
C GLU A 243 7.89 -1.74 8.58
N LEU A 244 8.25 -2.47 7.52
CA LEU A 244 7.49 -3.64 7.10
C LEU A 244 7.60 -4.80 8.10
N GLU A 245 8.73 -4.95 8.79
CA GLU A 245 8.87 -5.93 9.87
C GLU A 245 7.82 -5.67 10.94
N HIS A 246 7.74 -4.44 11.44
CA HIS A 246 6.76 -4.08 12.46
C HIS A 246 5.33 -4.37 12.04
N LEU A 247 4.98 -4.09 10.78
CA LEU A 247 3.66 -4.40 10.25
C LEU A 247 3.36 -5.90 10.30
N LEU A 248 4.27 -6.72 9.79
CA LEU A 248 4.10 -8.17 9.74
C LEU A 248 4.12 -8.80 11.13
N HIS A 249 5.04 -8.36 11.98
CA HIS A 249 5.21 -8.85 13.33
C HIS A 249 4.02 -8.45 14.21
N ASN A 250 3.52 -7.22 14.13
CA ASN A 250 2.34 -6.79 14.88
C ASN A 250 1.08 -7.59 14.53
N ALA A 251 0.95 -8.08 13.29
CA ALA A 251 -0.14 -8.97 12.90
C ALA A 251 -0.03 -10.40 13.49
N LEU A 252 1.17 -10.79 13.91
CA LEU A 252 1.45 -12.08 14.56
C LEU A 252 1.38 -11.98 16.09
N ASP A 253 2.07 -10.99 16.66
CA ASP A 253 2.16 -10.73 18.08
C ASP A 253 2.11 -9.22 18.39
N PRO A 254 0.90 -8.65 18.55
CA PRO A 254 0.74 -7.25 18.92
C PRO A 254 1.14 -6.94 20.38
N TYR A 255 1.51 -7.96 21.18
CA TYR A 255 1.89 -7.83 22.58
C TYR A 255 3.40 -7.96 22.83
N GLU A 256 4.20 -8.10 21.79
CA GLU A 256 5.65 -8.25 21.90
C GLU A 256 6.31 -7.06 22.64
N ASN A 257 7.42 -7.34 23.32
CA ASN A 257 8.24 -6.37 24.00
C ASN A 257 8.89 -5.42 22.98
N LEU A 258 8.82 -4.11 23.25
CA LEU A 258 9.35 -3.06 22.36
C LEU A 258 10.81 -3.28 21.93
N TRP A 259 11.66 -3.79 22.83
CA TRP A 259 13.08 -4.02 22.52
C TRP A 259 13.30 -5.26 21.64
N ILE A 260 12.43 -6.27 21.71
CA ILE A 260 12.48 -7.46 20.85
C ILE A 260 11.98 -7.09 19.46
N ASP A 261 10.89 -6.33 19.41
CA ASP A 261 10.29 -5.80 18.18
C ASP A 261 11.30 -4.99 17.35
N GLU A 262 11.90 -3.94 17.91
CA GLU A 262 12.94 -3.16 17.20
C GLU A 262 14.17 -3.99 16.83
N GLY A 263 14.61 -4.88 17.72
CA GLY A 263 15.76 -5.75 17.41
C GLY A 263 15.49 -6.67 16.21
N ASN A 264 14.26 -7.16 16.06
CA ASN A 264 13.86 -7.92 14.88
C ASN A 264 13.71 -7.05 13.63
N ALA A 265 13.24 -5.81 13.79
CA ALA A 265 13.17 -4.85 12.69
C ALA A 265 14.56 -4.50 12.12
N ASP A 266 15.60 -4.39 12.96
CA ASP A 266 16.98 -4.26 12.47
C ASP A 266 17.47 -5.55 11.78
N VAL A 267 17.10 -6.73 12.29
CA VAL A 267 17.40 -8.01 11.63
C VAL A 267 16.76 -8.06 10.24
N ALA A 268 15.58 -7.45 10.04
CA ALA A 268 14.95 -7.36 8.73
C ALA A 268 15.82 -6.60 7.70
N ILE A 269 16.47 -5.51 8.14
CA ILE A 269 17.41 -4.77 7.30
C ILE A 269 18.58 -5.68 6.91
N TYR A 270 19.15 -6.41 7.87
CA TYR A 270 20.23 -7.36 7.62
C TYR A 270 19.82 -8.47 6.64
N LEU A 271 18.64 -9.07 6.82
CA LEU A 271 18.13 -10.12 5.94
C LEU A 271 17.93 -9.63 4.51
N CYS A 272 17.58 -8.35 4.32
CA CYS A 272 17.39 -7.76 3.00
C CYS A 272 18.70 -7.32 2.34
N PHE A 273 19.65 -6.77 3.10
CA PHE A 273 20.77 -5.99 2.54
C PHE A 273 22.16 -6.27 3.15
N GLY A 274 22.27 -7.16 4.13
CA GLY A 274 23.51 -7.48 4.86
C GLY A 274 24.40 -8.56 4.27
#